data_AF-A0A7S5U992-F1
#
_entry.id   AF-A0A7S5U992-F1
#
_cell.length_a   1.000
_cell.length_b   1.000
_cell.length_c   1.000
_cell.angle_alpha   90.00
_cell.angle_beta   90.00
_cell.angle_gamma   90.00
#
_symmetry.space_group_name_H-M   'P 1'
#
loop_
_entity.id
_entity.type
_entity.pdbx_description
1 polymer ?
#
loop_
_entity_poly.entity_id
_entity_poly.type
_entity_poly.pdbx_seq_one_letter_code
_entity_poly.pdbx_strand_id
1 'polypeptide(L)'
;MTAPKRERVIKIRATEAELARLKVLSGEDRLAEWMREQCLGDGKAPGRRRTPVPKADPALLRQLAGIGNNLNQVARRVNCGEWGALERVQVIGVLMAMERALQVLSGQSKEAD
;
A
#
# COMPACT_ATOMS: atom_id res chain seq x y z
N MET A 1 -0.70 12.14 21.29
CA MET A 1 -0.86 11.41 22.56
C MET A 1 0.43 10.62 22.79
N THR A 2 1.23 10.97 23.80
CA THR A 2 2.52 10.33 24.07
C THR A 2 2.30 8.93 24.65
N ALA A 3 3.06 7.95 24.18
CA ALA A 3 2.92 6.56 24.65
C ALA A 3 3.13 6.48 26.19
N PRO A 4 2.33 5.66 26.91
CA PRO A 4 2.44 5.54 28.35
C PRO A 4 3.83 5.04 28.77
N LYS A 5 4.38 5.65 29.82
CA LYS A 5 5.71 5.34 30.34
C LYS A 5 5.71 3.95 30.99
N ARG A 6 6.70 3.12 30.65
CA ARG A 6 6.84 1.75 31.19
C ARG A 6 7.64 1.81 32.49
N GLU A 7 6.98 1.53 33.62
CA GLU A 7 7.55 1.69 34.97
C GLU A 7 7.92 0.37 35.67
N ARG A 8 7.51 -0.77 35.10
CA ARG A 8 7.77 -2.11 35.67
C ARG A 8 8.89 -2.82 34.91
N VAL A 9 9.71 -3.59 35.64
CA VAL A 9 10.87 -4.32 35.10
C VAL A 9 10.71 -5.82 35.39
N ILE A 10 10.94 -6.65 34.37
CA ILE A 10 10.96 -8.12 34.48
C ILE A 10 12.42 -8.57 34.43
N LYS A 11 12.89 -9.28 35.47
CA LYS A 11 14.25 -9.83 35.54
C LYS A 11 14.20 -11.34 35.27
N ILE A 12 15.06 -11.82 34.37
CA ILE A 12 15.18 -13.23 34.03
C ILE A 12 16.62 -13.66 34.32
N ARG A 13 16.80 -14.81 34.98
CA ARG A 13 18.12 -15.44 35.12
C ARG A 13 18.38 -16.25 33.86
N ALA A 14 19.53 -16.04 33.24
CA ALA A 14 19.94 -16.73 32.02
C ALA A 14 21.40 -17.19 32.17
N THR A 15 21.71 -18.31 31.55
CA THR A 15 23.09 -18.76 31.28
C THR A 15 23.70 -17.94 30.15
N GLU A 16 25.03 -17.97 30.01
CA GLU A 16 25.72 -17.23 28.94
C GLU A 16 25.26 -17.66 27.54
N ALA A 17 25.03 -18.96 27.34
CA ALA A 17 24.54 -19.51 26.09
C ALA A 17 23.13 -19.02 25.75
N GLU A 18 22.24 -18.93 26.73
CA GLU A 18 20.88 -18.39 26.55
C GLU A 18 20.92 -16.90 26.22
N LEU A 19 21.78 -16.12 26.89
CA LEU A 19 21.95 -14.70 26.59
C LEU A 19 22.50 -14.47 25.18
N ALA A 20 23.49 -15.25 24.75
CA ALA A 20 24.03 -15.19 23.39
C ALA A 20 22.95 -15.53 22.35
N ARG A 21 22.16 -16.59 22.60
CA ARG A 21 21.05 -16.97 21.72
C ARG A 21 19.99 -15.87 21.64
N LEU A 22 19.63 -15.24 22.76
CA LEU A 22 18.69 -14.12 22.77
C LEU A 22 19.18 -12.92 21.96
N LYS A 23 20.47 -12.59 22.04
CA LYS A 23 21.08 -11.51 21.23
C LYS A 23 21.06 -11.81 19.74
N VAL A 24 21.32 -13.06 19.35
CA VAL A 24 21.24 -13.48 17.95
C VAL A 24 19.79 -13.41 17.44
N LEU A 25 18.84 -13.89 18.24
CA LEU A 25 17.42 -13.87 17.88
C LEU A 25 16.84 -12.45 17.77
N SER A 26 17.32 -11.50 18.58
CA SER A 26 16.91 -10.10 18.45
C SER A 26 17.46 -9.39 17.20
N GLY A 27 18.50 -9.95 16.55
CA GLY A 27 19.08 -9.34 15.35
C GLY A 27 19.58 -7.90 15.60
N GLU A 28 19.19 -6.97 14.73
CA GLU A 28 19.49 -5.53 14.86
C GLU A 28 18.53 -4.80 15.82
N ASP A 29 17.41 -5.41 16.18
CA ASP A 29 16.46 -4.83 17.11
C ASP A 29 17.00 -4.87 18.53
N ARG A 30 16.66 -3.86 19.32
CA ARG A 30 16.97 -3.87 20.76
C ARG A 30 16.23 -5.06 21.37
N LEU A 31 16.95 -5.92 22.12
CA LEU A 31 16.40 -7.12 22.75
C LEU A 31 15.06 -6.89 23.47
N ALA A 32 14.89 -5.74 24.13
CA ALA A 32 13.65 -5.38 24.81
C ALA A 32 12.46 -5.08 23.87
N GLU A 33 12.71 -4.58 22.66
CA GLU A 33 11.67 -4.38 21.64
C GLU A 33 11.26 -5.72 21.03
N TRP A 34 12.25 -6.53 20.63
CA TRP A 34 12.03 -7.89 20.14
C TRP A 34 11.27 -8.78 21.14
N MET A 35 11.66 -8.78 22.42
CA MET A 35 10.97 -9.55 23.45
C MET A 35 9.50 -9.15 23.63
N ARG A 36 9.15 -7.87 23.43
CA ARG A 36 7.75 -7.43 23.52
C ARG A 36 6.95 -7.88 22.32
N GLU A 37 7.54 -7.82 21.13
CA GLU A 37 6.91 -8.36 19.93
C GLU A 37 6.64 -9.86 20.07
N GLN A 38 7.63 -10.62 20.52
CA GLN A 38 7.51 -12.08 20.64
C GLN A 38 6.65 -12.52 21.83
N CYS A 39 6.77 -11.89 23.00
CA CYS A 39 6.07 -12.36 24.22
C CYS A 39 4.72 -11.68 24.47
N LEU A 40 4.51 -10.45 23.98
CA LEU A 40 3.28 -9.69 24.23
C LEU A 40 2.46 -9.47 22.94
N GLY A 41 3.00 -9.80 21.76
CA GLY A 41 2.36 -9.44 20.48
C GLY A 41 2.28 -7.92 20.26
N ASP A 42 3.01 -7.14 21.06
CA ASP A 42 3.06 -5.68 21.06
C ASP A 42 3.91 -5.11 19.91
N GLY A 43 4.51 -5.98 19.10
CA GLY A 43 5.17 -5.60 17.86
C GLY A 43 4.09 -5.00 16.98
N LYS A 44 3.97 -3.67 17.07
CA LYS A 44 3.05 -2.79 16.35
C LYS A 44 1.92 -3.58 15.70
N ALA A 45 0.74 -3.60 16.34
CA ALA A 45 -0.51 -3.99 15.68
C ALA A 45 -0.38 -3.69 14.19
N PRO A 46 -0.34 -4.71 13.30
CA PRO A 46 0.08 -4.49 11.93
C PRO A 46 -1.04 -3.67 11.31
N GLY A 47 -0.89 -2.34 11.36
CA GLY A 47 -1.62 -1.41 10.53
C GLY A 47 -1.20 -1.72 9.12
N ARG A 48 -1.78 -2.79 8.57
CA ARG A 48 -1.37 -3.47 7.34
C ARG A 48 0.12 -3.86 7.40
N ARG A 49 0.41 -5.16 7.28
CA ARG A 49 1.50 -5.52 6.36
C ARG A 49 1.10 -4.88 5.04
N ARG A 50 1.56 -3.65 4.77
CA ARG A 50 1.64 -3.14 3.42
C ARG A 50 2.62 -4.12 2.81
N THR A 51 2.09 -5.12 2.10
CA THR A 51 2.84 -5.85 1.09
C THR A 51 3.80 -4.84 0.49
N PRO A 52 5.13 -5.04 0.57
CA PRO A 52 6.08 -4.08 0.04
C PRO A 52 5.58 -3.73 -1.34
N VAL A 53 5.14 -2.47 -1.52
CA VAL A 53 4.56 -2.05 -2.79
C VAL A 53 5.65 -2.37 -3.80
N PRO A 54 5.34 -3.16 -4.86
CA PRO A 54 6.34 -3.48 -5.88
C PRO A 54 7.08 -2.18 -6.22
N LYS A 55 8.42 -2.21 -6.27
CA LYS A 55 9.23 -1.04 -6.60
C LYS A 55 8.92 -0.66 -8.05
N ALA A 56 7.82 0.07 -8.24
CA ALA A 56 7.40 0.66 -9.50
C ALA A 56 8.04 2.04 -9.60
N ASP A 57 8.40 2.42 -10.81
CA ASP A 57 8.94 3.75 -11.09
C ASP A 57 7.97 4.83 -10.55
N PRO A 58 8.45 5.75 -9.67
CA PRO A 58 7.64 6.86 -9.19
C PRO A 58 7.03 7.72 -10.31
N ALA A 59 7.69 7.83 -11.47
CA ALA A 59 7.13 8.53 -12.63
C ALA A 59 5.90 7.81 -13.19
N LEU A 60 5.96 6.48 -13.31
CA LEU A 60 4.83 5.65 -13.73
C LEU A 60 3.65 5.77 -12.76
N LEU A 61 3.91 5.73 -11.46
CA LEU A 61 2.86 5.86 -10.44
C LEU A 61 2.18 7.24 -10.49
N ARG A 62 2.93 8.31 -10.75
CA ARG A 62 2.36 9.66 -10.93
C ARG A 62 1.46 9.73 -12.16
N GLN A 63 1.88 9.12 -13.27
CA GLN A 63 1.06 9.07 -14.48
C GLN A 63 -0.23 8.28 -14.26
N LEU A 64 -0.14 7.12 -13.60
CA LEU A 64 -1.30 6.31 -13.27
C LEU A 64 -2.29 7.04 -12.36
N ALA A 65 -1.78 7.75 -11.34
CA ALA A 65 -2.60 8.60 -10.48
C ALA A 65 -3.27 9.75 -11.27
N GLY A 66 -2.56 10.36 -12.23
CA GLY A 66 -3.11 11.37 -13.13
C GLY A 66 -4.27 10.83 -13.97
N ILE A 67 -4.12 9.64 -14.55
CA ILE A 67 -5.18 8.96 -15.31
C ILE A 67 -6.40 8.71 -14.42
N GLY A 68 -6.20 8.17 -13.21
CA GLY A 68 -7.29 7.91 -12.26
C GLY A 68 -8.03 9.19 -11.85
N ASN A 69 -7.30 10.29 -11.63
CA ASN A 69 -7.88 11.59 -11.30
C ASN A 69 -8.74 12.15 -12.45
N ASN A 70 -8.30 12.01 -13.69
CA ASN A 70 -9.06 12.46 -14.86
C ASN A 70 -10.35 11.64 -15.02
N LEU A 71 -10.27 10.31 -14.90
CA LEU A 71 -11.45 9.44 -14.95
C LEU A 71 -12.47 9.79 -13.86
N ASN A 72 -12.00 10.04 -12.64
CA ASN A 72 -12.85 10.43 -11.52
C ASN A 72 -13.54 11.80 -11.75
N GLN A 73 -12.87 12.75 -12.40
CA GLN A 73 -13.48 14.03 -12.78
C GLN A 73 -14.59 13.85 -13.81
N VAL A 74 -14.38 13.00 -14.82
CA VAL A 74 -15.41 12.64 -15.81
C VAL A 74 -16.60 11.98 -15.12
N ALA A 75 -16.36 10.98 -14.27
CA ALA A 75 -17.41 10.30 -13.53
C ALA A 75 -18.23 11.27 -12.66
N ARG A 76 -17.58 12.19 -11.95
CA ARG A 76 -18.25 13.22 -11.14
C ARG A 76 -19.11 14.15 -12.00
N ARG A 77 -18.60 14.60 -13.15
CA ARG A 77 -19.35 15.45 -14.09
C ARG A 77 -20.54 14.73 -14.73
N VAL A 78 -20.40 13.43 -15.03
CA VAL A 78 -21.54 12.63 -15.50
C VAL A 78 -22.60 12.48 -14.39
N ASN A 79 -22.16 12.31 -13.15
CA ASN A 79 -23.04 12.08 -12.00
C ASN A 79 -23.65 13.36 -11.41
N CYS A 80 -23.16 14.56 -11.71
CA CYS A 80 -23.74 15.81 -11.17
C CYS A 80 -25.11 16.15 -11.77
N GLY A 81 -25.55 15.44 -12.82
CA GLY A 81 -26.89 15.60 -13.39
C GLY A 81 -27.08 16.89 -14.20
N GLU A 82 -26.03 17.70 -14.34
CA GLU A 82 -26.04 18.96 -15.10
C GLU A 82 -25.96 18.75 -16.62
N TRP A 83 -25.73 17.50 -17.06
CA TRP A 83 -25.55 17.16 -18.48
C TRP A 83 -26.84 16.64 -19.12
N GLY A 84 -27.16 17.20 -20.29
CA GLY A 84 -28.24 16.74 -21.14
C GLY A 84 -28.06 15.29 -21.60
N ALA A 85 -29.13 14.66 -22.07
CA ALA A 85 -29.07 13.26 -22.56
C ALA A 85 -28.06 13.09 -23.70
N LEU A 86 -27.95 14.08 -24.60
CA LEU A 86 -27.00 14.06 -25.72
C LEU A 86 -25.53 14.13 -25.27
N GLU A 87 -25.22 15.00 -24.31
CA GLU A 87 -23.85 15.19 -23.78
C GLU A 87 -23.37 13.92 -23.06
N ARG A 88 -24.27 13.26 -22.31
CA ARG A 88 -23.97 11.97 -21.68
C ARG A 88 -23.65 10.89 -22.72
N VAL A 89 -24.42 10.80 -23.80
CA VAL A 89 -24.16 9.83 -24.88
C VAL A 89 -22.81 10.11 -25.57
N GLN A 90 -22.48 11.37 -25.82
CA GLN A 90 -21.20 11.75 -26.43
C GLN A 90 -20.02 11.35 -25.56
N VAL A 91 -20.07 11.63 -24.25
CA VAL A 91 -18.97 11.26 -23.34
C VAL A 91 -18.84 9.75 -23.19
N ILE A 92 -19.95 9.02 -23.08
CA ILE A 92 -19.94 7.54 -23.07
C ILE A 92 -19.32 7.01 -24.37
N GLY A 93 -19.62 7.62 -25.52
CA GLY A 93 -19.04 7.26 -26.81
C GLY A 93 -17.53 7.44 -26.86
N VAL A 94 -17.02 8.57 -26.34
CA VAL A 94 -15.57 8.84 -26.24
C VAL A 94 -14.90 7.85 -25.30
N LEU A 95 -15.49 7.56 -24.13
CA LEU A 95 -14.94 6.59 -23.18
C LEU A 95 -14.83 5.18 -23.78
N MET A 96 -15.85 4.73 -24.52
CA MET A 96 -15.81 3.46 -25.26
C MET A 96 -14.72 3.44 -26.34
N ALA A 97 -14.50 4.58 -27.03
CA ALA A 97 -13.42 4.69 -28.02
C ALA A 97 -12.04 4.61 -27.37
N MET A 98 -11.87 5.25 -26.21
CA MET A 98 -10.64 5.17 -25.41
C MET A 98 -10.39 3.74 -24.90
N GLU A 99 -11.42 3.05 -24.41
CA GLU A 99 -11.32 1.65 -23.99
C GLU A 99 -10.83 0.75 -25.13
N ARG A 100 -11.42 0.87 -26.33
CA ARG A 100 -10.99 0.11 -27.51
C ARG A 100 -9.54 0.41 -27.90
N ALA A 101 -9.14 1.68 -27.89
CA ALA A 101 -7.76 2.06 -28.20
C ALA A 101 -6.76 1.48 -27.19
N LEU A 102 -7.11 1.49 -25.89
CA LEU A 102 -6.29 0.90 -24.84
C LEU A 102 -6.22 -0.63 -24.95
N GLN A 103 -7.31 -1.31 -25.34
CA GLN A 103 -7.31 -2.75 -25.59
C GLN A 103 -6.34 -3.11 -26.71
N VAL A 104 -6.34 -2.36 -27.82
CA VAL A 104 -5.38 -2.55 -28.93
C VAL A 104 -3.94 -2.41 -28.46
N LEU A 105 -3.62 -1.33 -27.73
CA LEU A 105 -2.28 -1.10 -27.17
C LEU A 105 -1.85 -2.22 -26.22
N SER A 106 -2.76 -2.71 -25.36
CA SER A 106 -2.49 -3.80 -24.43
C SER A 106 -2.34 -5.17 -25.11
N GLY A 107 -3.01 -5.38 -26.25
CA GLY A 107 -2.91 -6.57 -27.08
C GLY A 107 -1.60 -6.63 -27.84
N GLN A 108 -1.18 -5.50 -28.42
CA GLN A 108 0.12 -5.37 -29.10
C GLN A 108 1.31 -5.60 -28.17
N SER A 109 1.15 -5.31 -26.87
CA SER A 109 2.18 -5.55 -25.87
C SER A 109 2.38 -7.04 -25.54
N LYS A 110 1.41 -7.91 -25.86
CA LYS A 110 1.50 -9.37 -25.62
C LYS A 110 2.09 -10.17 -26.78
N GLU A 111 2.23 -9.56 -27.95
CA GLU A 111 2.83 -10.20 -29.15
C GLU A 111 4.32 -9.85 -29.31
N ALA A 112 4.86 -8.98 -28.46
CA ALA A 112 6.24 -8.47 -28.54
C ALA A 112 7.18 -9.04 -27.45
N ASP A 113 6.68 -9.94 -26.58
CA ASP A 113 7.45 -10.73 -25.60
C ASP A 113 7.38 -12.23 -25.99
#